data_AF-A0AA51P336-F1
#
_entry.id   AF-A0AA51P336-F1
#
_cell.length_a   1.000
_cell.length_b   1.000
_cell.length_c   1.000
_cell.angle_alpha   90.00
_cell.angle_beta   90.00
_cell.angle_gamma   90.00
#
_symmetry.space_group_name_H-M   'P 1'
#
loop_
_entity.id
_entity.type
_entity.pdbx_description
1 polymer ?
#
loop_
_entity_poly.entity_id
_entity_poly.type
_entity_poly.pdbx_seq_one_letter_code
_entity_poly.pdbx_strand_id
1 'polypeptide(L)' 'SKVPEPVRFFYPGSLVTDWYKGQLSNAVASMSSEDISFVMYYAPWDAESQFVRGEFEKAANILS' A
#
# COMPACT_ATOMS: atom_id res chain seq x y z
N SER A 1 9.85 24.85 2.53
CA SER A 1 9.02 23.74 2.02
C SER A 1 9.06 22.60 3.02
N LYS A 2 7.93 22.20 3.60
CA LYS A 2 7.87 20.99 4.44
C LYS A 2 7.65 19.81 3.49
N VAL A 3 8.65 18.96 3.35
CA VAL A 3 8.48 17.66 2.68
C VAL A 3 7.56 16.84 3.58
N PRO A 4 6.48 16.25 3.07
CA PRO A 4 5.62 15.45 3.90
C PRO A 4 6.36 14.17 4.31
N GLU A 5 6.26 13.81 5.59
CA GLU A 5 6.93 12.62 6.13
C GLU A 5 6.26 11.34 5.63
N PRO A 6 7.05 10.27 5.37
CA PRO A 6 6.50 8.96 5.09
C PRO A 6 5.80 8.41 6.35
N VAL A 7 4.47 8.38 6.31
CA VAL A 7 3.62 7.81 7.35
C VAL A 7 2.91 6.57 6.81
N ARG A 8 2.54 5.66 7.71
CA ARG A 8 1.69 4.52 7.35
C ARG A 8 0.40 5.02 6.71
N PHE A 9 0.06 4.41 5.59
CA PHE A 9 -1.12 4.73 4.82
C PHE A 9 -2.29 3.81 5.16
N PHE A 10 -1.99 2.54 5.40
CA PHE A 10 -2.96 1.54 5.86
C PHE A 10 -2.89 1.35 7.38
N TYR A 11 -4.03 0.99 7.99
CA TYR A 11 -4.11 0.82 9.43
C TYR A 11 -3.37 -0.43 9.91
N PRO A 12 -2.80 -0.43 11.13
CA PRO A 12 -2.30 -1.65 11.76
C PRO A 12 -3.42 -2.70 11.82
N GLY A 13 -3.23 -3.84 11.15
CA GLY A 13 -4.23 -4.91 11.02
C GLY A 13 -4.90 -5.01 9.65
N SER A 14 -4.60 -4.11 8.71
CA SER A 14 -4.99 -4.28 7.31
C SER A 14 -4.33 -5.50 6.69
N LEU A 15 -5.02 -6.18 5.78
CA LEU A 15 -4.46 -7.27 4.96
C LEU A 15 -3.47 -6.75 3.90
N VAL A 16 -3.47 -5.45 3.65
CA VAL A 16 -2.54 -4.80 2.72
C VAL A 16 -1.19 -4.60 3.42
N THR A 17 -0.13 -5.17 2.84
CA THR A 17 1.24 -4.91 3.31
C THR A 17 1.68 -3.52 2.88
N ASP A 18 1.98 -2.65 3.84
CA ASP A 18 2.33 -1.25 3.59
C ASP A 18 3.85 -1.00 3.66
N TRP A 19 4.48 -0.74 2.50
CA TRP A 19 5.90 -0.42 2.36
C TRP A 19 6.19 1.09 2.31
N TYR A 20 5.60 1.85 3.24
CA TYR A 20 5.68 3.32 3.31
C TYR A 20 7.07 3.94 3.49
N LYS A 21 8.12 3.16 3.85
CA LYS A 21 9.51 3.66 3.99
C LYS A 21 10.37 3.39 2.75
N GLY A 22 9.76 3.05 1.62
CA GLY A 22 10.49 2.76 0.38
C GLY A 22 11.17 1.40 0.39
N GLN A 23 10.60 0.40 1.07
CA GLN A 23 11.13 -0.97 1.11
C GLN A 23 10.85 -1.76 -0.18
N LEU A 24 11.19 -1.17 -1.33
CA LEU A 24 10.80 -1.67 -2.65
C LEU A 24 11.40 -3.05 -2.98
N SER A 25 12.63 -3.33 -2.53
CA SER A 25 13.25 -4.65 -2.69
C SER A 25 12.44 -5.75 -1.99
N ASN A 26 11.90 -5.45 -0.81
CA ASN A 26 11.09 -6.40 -0.04
C ASN A 26 9.73 -6.60 -0.72
N ALA A 27 9.15 -5.52 -1.24
CA ALA A 27 7.94 -5.59 -2.04
C ALA A 27 8.14 -6.50 -3.26
N VAL A 28 9.22 -6.28 -4.02
CA VAL A 28 9.54 -7.08 -5.22
C VAL A 28 9.76 -8.55 -4.88
N ALA A 29 10.50 -8.85 -3.83
CA ALA A 29 10.68 -10.23 -3.38
C ALA A 29 9.35 -10.88 -3.00
N SER A 30 8.48 -10.17 -2.26
CA SER A 30 7.15 -10.68 -1.88
C SER A 30 6.23 -10.87 -3.08
N MET A 31 6.29 -9.99 -4.09
CA MET A 31 5.48 -10.13 -5.31
C MET A 31 5.95 -11.30 -6.17
N SER A 32 7.24 -11.63 -6.13
CA SER A 32 7.80 -12.71 -6.95
C SER A 32 7.40 -14.12 -6.52
N SER A 33 6.84 -14.27 -5.31
CA SER A 33 6.34 -15.56 -4.80
C SER A 33 4.87 -15.82 -5.11
N GLU A 34 4.15 -14.86 -5.68
CA GLU A 34 2.71 -14.95 -5.96
C GLU A 34 2.44 -14.99 -7.47
N ASP A 35 1.42 -15.75 -7.88
CA ASP A 35 1.01 -15.82 -9.30
C ASP A 35 0.42 -14.47 -9.78
N ILE A 36 -0.28 -13.76 -8.90
CA ILE A 36 -0.90 -12.45 -9.16
C ILE A 36 -0.70 -11.56 -7.93
N SER A 37 -0.21 -10.34 -8.15
CA SER A 37 -0.04 -9.33 -7.11
C SER A 37 -0.74 -8.02 -7.48
N PHE A 38 -1.48 -7.44 -6.54
CA PHE A 38 -2.03 -6.08 -6.66
C PHE A 38 -1.14 -5.09 -5.90
N VAL A 39 -0.71 -4.02 -6.59
CA VAL A 39 0.24 -3.05 -6.04
C VAL A 39 -0.31 -1.64 -6.22
N MET A 40 -0.36 -0.88 -5.12
CA MET A 40 -0.73 0.52 -5.13
C MET A 40 0.50 1.39 -4.90
N TYR A 41 0.86 2.21 -5.89
CA TYR A 41 1.78 3.32 -5.68
C TYR A 41 0.97 4.53 -5.22
N TYR A 42 1.32 5.09 -4.06
CA TYR A 42 0.52 6.13 -3.42
C TYR A 42 1.40 7.21 -2.78
N ALA A 43 0.80 8.34 -2.47
CA ALA A 43 1.35 9.32 -1.53
C ALA A 43 0.35 9.57 -0.39
N PRO A 44 0.76 9.55 0.90
CA PRO A 44 -0.17 9.72 2.02
C PRO A 44 -1.00 11.02 1.99
N TRP A 45 -0.47 12.07 1.35
CA TRP A 45 -1.09 13.39 1.23
C TRP A 45 -1.89 13.58 -0.06
N ASP A 46 -1.87 12.61 -0.96
CA ASP A 46 -2.59 12.70 -2.23
C ASP A 46 -4.07 12.35 -2.07
N ALA A 47 -4.96 13.17 -2.65
CA ALA A 47 -6.40 13.06 -2.44
C ALA A 47 -6.99 11.81 -3.11
N GLU A 48 -6.55 11.50 -4.33
CA GLU A 48 -6.99 10.31 -5.07
C GLU A 48 -6.54 9.04 -4.35
N SER A 49 -5.28 9.02 -3.88
CA SER A 49 -4.76 7.93 -3.04
C SER A 49 -5.66 7.72 -1.82
N GLN A 50 -5.96 8.79 -1.07
CA GLN A 50 -6.79 8.71 0.14
C GLN A 50 -8.22 8.21 -0.16
N PHE A 51 -8.80 8.64 -1.27
CA PHE A 51 -10.12 8.22 -1.72
C PHE A 51 -10.16 6.72 -2.05
N VAL A 52 -9.18 6.22 -2.80
CA VAL A 52 -9.12 4.83 -3.25
C VAL A 52 -8.71 3.85 -2.15
N ARG A 53 -8.03 4.32 -1.09
CA ARG A 53 -7.50 3.48 0.01
C ARG A 53 -8.50 2.43 0.51
N GLY A 54 -9.75 2.84 0.78
CA GLY A 54 -10.77 1.93 1.32
C GLY A 54 -11.21 0.86 0.33
N GLU A 55 -11.27 1.17 -0.96
CA GLU A 55 -11.58 0.18 -2.00
C GLU A 55 -10.44 -0.82 -2.19
N PHE A 56 -9.19 -0.38 -2.04
CA PHE A 56 -8.03 -1.27 -2.07
C PHE A 56 -8.04 -2.24 -0.89
N GLU A 57 -8.41 -1.79 0.32
CA GLU A 57 -8.60 -2.68 1.47
C GLU A 57 -9.74 -3.68 1.27
N LYS A 58 -10.86 -3.26 0.67
CA LYS A 58 -11.95 -4.18 0.34
C LYS A 58 -11.52 -5.26 -0.66
N ALA A 59 -10.78 -4.87 -1.71
CA ALA A 59 -10.24 -5.81 -2.68
C ALA A 59 -9.34 -6.86 -2.00
N ALA A 60 -8.47 -6.43 -1.08
CA ALA A 60 -7.63 -7.35 -0.31
C ALA A 60 -8.45 -8.35 0.52
N ASN A 61 -9.58 -7.95 1.09
CA ASN A 61 -10.47 -8.86 1.84
C ASN A 61 -11.25 -9.84 0.94
N ILE A 62 -11.47 -9.51 -0.33
CA ILE A 62 -12.17 -10.38 -1.29
C ILE A 62 -11.21 -11.41 -1.90
N LEU A 63 -9.95 -11.03 -2.08
CA LEU A 63 -8.92 -11.82 -2.76
C LEU A 63 -7.99 -12.59 -1.81
N SER A 64 -8.19 -12.48 -0.49
CA SER A 64 -7.37 -13.16 0.52
C SER A 64 -7.58 -14.66 0.57
#